data_AF-A0A967ELF0-F1
#
_entry.id   AF-A0A967ELF0-F1
#
_cell.length_a   1.000
_cell.length_b   1.000
_cell.length_c   1.000
_cell.angle_alpha   90.00
_cell.angle_beta   90.00
_cell.angle_gamma   90.00
#
_symmetry.space_group_name_H-M   'P 1'
#
loop_
_entity.id
_entity.type
_entity.pdbx_description
1 polymer ?
#
loop_
_entity_poly.entity_id
_entity_poly.type
_entity_poly.pdbx_seq_one_letter_code
_entity_poly.pdbx_strand_id
1 'polypeptide(L)'
;MSEPPVRLYGGERSPHPPLTWVSKYGSITFNYSGLEFPDGGMNEAGLVFQEMTLIESKYPADDSRAAIFMVQWIQYILDTCATVEEVVQSAHIAVLDGWNWHFYAVDSSGSSAAVEFLDGEVVVHTGEALRHPVLANSPYTQELKLLEEFEGFGGTTPIDADRQEIDGRFAKGASLLERYSTAAEIPPMKYAWKTLDAMSPGTTQSAQVYDITHRRIEFRSSRAPTIRSVSLDAFDLGCDSPAMVLDLDLDLEGDVSGRFEPYTVVNNSRLASENLLLFSEHPELQAFLEGTGVRLESIVARFVEYPGTTSCEVAEAGSEP
;
A
#
# COMPACT_ATOMS: atom_id res chain seq x y z
N MET A 1 -25.23 9.21 4.27
CA MET A 1 -24.09 9.23 5.23
C MET A 1 -22.96 9.87 4.47
N SER A 2 -22.36 10.94 5.01
CA SER A 2 -21.24 11.63 4.35
C SER A 2 -20.03 10.70 4.25
N GLU A 3 -19.29 10.78 3.16
CA GLU A 3 -17.96 10.16 3.02
C GLU A 3 -17.07 10.54 4.22
N PRO A 4 -16.12 9.67 4.61
CA PRO A 4 -15.12 10.04 5.61
C PRO A 4 -14.41 11.32 5.14
N PRO A 5 -14.17 12.28 6.04
CA PRO A 5 -13.49 13.51 5.64
C PRO A 5 -12.05 13.20 5.18
N VAL A 6 -11.50 14.05 4.32
CA VAL A 6 -10.08 13.97 3.91
C VAL A 6 -9.33 15.09 4.65
N ARG A 7 -9.26 14.97 5.98
CA ARG A 7 -8.93 16.10 6.87
C ARG A 7 -7.52 16.61 6.64
N LEU A 8 -6.57 15.70 6.38
CA LEU A 8 -5.18 16.07 6.11
C LEU A 8 -5.06 16.93 4.84
N TYR A 9 -5.77 16.59 3.77
CA TYR A 9 -5.84 17.40 2.54
C TYR A 9 -6.56 18.73 2.81
N GLY A 10 -7.58 18.74 3.67
CA GLY A 10 -8.26 19.96 4.11
C GLY A 10 -7.39 20.89 4.96
N GLY A 11 -6.36 20.34 5.63
CA GLY A 11 -5.69 21.03 6.74
C GLY A 11 -6.58 21.17 7.97
N GLU A 12 -7.59 20.32 8.07
CA GLU A 12 -8.49 20.25 9.20
C GLU A 12 -7.86 19.39 10.29
N ARG A 13 -7.93 19.85 11.54
CA ARG A 13 -7.55 19.00 12.66
C ARG A 13 -8.67 18.02 12.96
N SER A 14 -8.31 16.75 13.13
CA SER A 14 -9.23 15.76 13.64
C SER A 14 -9.73 16.15 15.04
N PRO A 15 -11.04 16.04 15.33
CA PRO A 15 -11.56 16.19 16.69
C PRO A 15 -11.24 14.99 17.58
N HIS A 16 -10.77 13.88 16.99
CA HIS A 16 -10.36 12.67 17.70
C HIS A 16 -9.00 12.85 18.38
N PRO A 17 -8.71 12.09 19.45
CA PRO A 17 -7.37 12.09 20.03
C PRO A 17 -6.31 11.65 19.01
N PRO A 18 -5.10 12.22 19.05
CA PRO A 18 -4.01 11.80 18.17
C PRO A 18 -3.50 10.41 18.56
N LEU A 19 -3.09 9.61 17.58
CA LEU A 19 -2.33 8.38 17.79
C LEU A 19 -0.83 8.70 17.73
N THR A 20 -0.06 8.21 18.71
CA THR A 20 1.41 8.31 18.72
C THR A 20 2.01 6.92 18.88
N TRP A 21 3.10 6.63 18.17
CA TRP A 21 3.82 5.37 18.27
C TRP A 21 5.33 5.59 18.08
N VAL A 22 6.11 4.58 18.45
CA VAL A 22 7.54 4.48 18.15
C VAL A 22 7.71 3.30 17.21
N SER A 23 8.47 3.49 16.13
CA SER A 23 8.73 2.41 15.19
C SER A 23 9.55 1.30 15.86
N LYS A 24 9.10 0.06 15.64
CA LYS A 24 9.77 -1.17 16.07
C LYS A 24 10.56 -1.81 14.94
N TYR A 25 10.15 -1.54 13.70
CA TYR A 25 10.70 -2.12 12.49
C TYR A 25 11.05 -1.02 11.49
N GLY A 26 12.27 -1.05 10.95
CA GLY A 26 12.59 -0.27 9.76
C GLY A 26 11.89 -0.84 8.51
N SER A 27 11.60 0.02 7.53
CA SER A 27 10.85 -0.36 6.33
C SER A 27 11.35 0.33 5.06
N ILE A 28 11.13 -0.33 3.92
CA ILE A 28 11.20 0.29 2.60
C ILE A 28 9.77 0.49 2.11
N THR A 29 9.42 1.73 1.79
CA THR A 29 8.09 2.11 1.33
C THR A 29 8.12 2.75 -0.06
N PHE A 30 7.02 2.60 -0.78
CA PHE A 30 6.76 3.28 -2.04
C PHE A 30 5.83 4.45 -1.75
N ASN A 31 6.29 5.66 -2.04
CA ASN A 31 5.61 6.89 -1.64
C ASN A 31 5.26 7.72 -2.86
N TYR A 32 3.99 8.14 -2.99
CA TYR A 32 3.58 9.05 -4.05
C TYR A 32 3.51 10.51 -3.59
N SER A 33 3.23 10.76 -2.31
CA SER A 33 3.07 12.11 -1.77
C SER A 33 4.30 12.64 -1.01
N GLY A 34 5.46 12.00 -1.21
CA GLY A 34 6.70 12.29 -0.50
C GLY A 34 6.94 11.36 0.69
N LEU A 35 8.09 11.52 1.36
CA LEU A 35 8.46 10.76 2.55
C LEU A 35 7.34 10.78 3.60
N GLU A 36 7.16 9.67 4.32
CA GLU A 36 6.09 9.42 5.29
C GLU A 36 4.68 9.30 4.68
N PHE A 37 4.54 9.22 3.36
CA PHE A 37 3.24 8.99 2.71
C PHE A 37 3.26 7.75 1.81
N PRO A 38 3.30 6.54 2.42
CA PRO A 38 3.42 5.30 1.68
C PRO A 38 2.08 4.81 1.12
N ASP A 39 2.09 4.26 -0.10
CA ASP A 39 0.98 3.45 -0.64
C ASP A 39 1.19 1.96 -0.30
N GLY A 40 2.39 1.62 0.16
CA GLY A 40 2.71 0.28 0.62
C GLY A 40 4.21 0.09 0.81
N GLY A 41 4.60 -1.10 1.24
CA GLY A 41 6.00 -1.41 1.47
C GLY A 41 6.23 -2.76 2.12
N MET A 42 7.46 -2.93 2.61
CA MET A 42 7.88 -4.09 3.38
C MET A 42 8.79 -3.66 4.54
N ASN A 43 8.59 -4.25 5.72
CA ASN A 43 9.45 -4.02 6.88
C ASN A 43 10.49 -5.11 7.10
N GLU A 44 11.41 -4.89 8.05
CA GLU A 44 12.52 -5.83 8.34
C GLU A 44 12.08 -7.16 8.95
N ALA A 45 10.84 -7.25 9.45
CA ALA A 45 10.23 -8.52 9.88
C ALA A 45 9.69 -9.36 8.69
N GLY A 46 9.66 -8.79 7.49
CA GLY A 46 9.11 -9.42 6.29
C GLY A 46 7.59 -9.27 6.16
N LEU A 47 6.98 -8.30 6.85
CA LEU A 47 5.58 -7.92 6.62
C LEU A 47 5.51 -7.02 5.38
N VAL A 48 4.69 -7.43 4.42
CA VAL A 48 4.28 -6.62 3.26
C VAL A 48 2.87 -6.12 3.50
N PHE A 49 2.65 -4.83 3.28
CA PHE A 49 1.33 -4.20 3.38
C PHE A 49 1.12 -3.26 2.19
N GLN A 50 -0.01 -3.42 1.50
CA GLN A 50 -0.35 -2.66 0.29
C GLN A 50 -1.78 -2.14 0.36
N GLU A 51 -2.02 -0.94 -0.13
CA GLU A 51 -3.36 -0.39 -0.37
C GLU A 51 -3.89 -0.75 -1.76
N MET A 52 -5.21 -0.70 -1.91
CA MET A 52 -5.86 -0.52 -3.21
C MET A 52 -7.16 0.26 -3.03
N THR A 53 -7.58 0.98 -4.07
CA THR A 53 -8.91 1.61 -4.10
C THR A 53 -10.04 0.58 -4.09
N LEU A 54 -11.03 0.80 -3.22
CA LEU A 54 -12.29 0.08 -3.20
C LEU A 54 -13.40 1.10 -2.91
N ILE A 55 -14.14 1.53 -3.93
CA ILE A 55 -15.13 2.62 -3.86
C ILE A 55 -16.20 2.36 -2.80
N GLU A 56 -16.57 1.09 -2.60
CA GLU A 56 -17.54 0.62 -1.63
C GLU A 56 -17.05 0.73 -0.18
N SER A 57 -15.76 1.03 0.04
CA SER A 57 -15.19 1.09 1.38
C SER A 57 -15.86 2.17 2.21
N LYS A 58 -16.14 1.86 3.47
CA LYS A 58 -16.67 2.80 4.44
C LYS A 58 -16.07 2.46 5.79
N TYR A 59 -15.16 3.32 6.24
CA TYR A 59 -14.50 3.16 7.54
C TYR A 59 -15.50 3.26 8.71
N PRO A 60 -15.30 2.49 9.78
CA PRO A 60 -16.10 2.60 10.99
C PRO A 60 -16.10 4.00 11.56
N ALA A 61 -17.26 4.53 11.92
CA ALA A 61 -17.37 5.81 12.61
C ALA A 61 -17.39 5.58 14.12
N ASP A 62 -16.40 6.14 14.83
CA ASP A 62 -16.34 6.09 16.30
C ASP A 62 -15.56 7.29 16.85
N ASP A 63 -16.30 8.28 17.33
CA ASP A 63 -15.76 9.54 17.86
C ASP A 63 -14.94 9.36 19.15
N SER A 64 -15.01 8.19 19.79
CA SER A 64 -14.24 7.90 21.02
C SER A 64 -12.84 7.35 20.74
N ARG A 65 -12.60 6.82 19.53
CA ARG A 65 -11.30 6.26 19.13
C ARG A 65 -10.41 7.33 18.51
N ALA A 66 -9.09 7.08 18.55
CA ALA A 66 -8.14 7.87 17.79
C ALA A 66 -8.46 7.77 16.29
N ALA A 67 -8.15 8.83 15.54
CA ALA A 67 -8.27 8.82 14.09
C ALA A 67 -6.89 8.96 13.45
N ILE A 68 -6.69 8.25 12.35
CA ILE A 68 -5.45 8.26 11.59
C ILE A 68 -5.76 8.34 10.10
N PHE A 69 -4.98 9.13 9.36
CA PHE A 69 -5.09 9.16 7.91
C PHE A 69 -4.66 7.80 7.34
N MET A 70 -5.40 7.25 6.39
CA MET A 70 -5.20 5.88 5.88
C MET A 70 -3.77 5.60 5.40
N VAL A 71 -3.10 6.59 4.80
CA VAL A 71 -1.70 6.51 4.38
C VAL A 71 -0.76 6.39 5.59
N GLN A 72 -1.05 7.11 6.67
CA GLN A 72 -0.31 6.99 7.93
C GLN A 72 -0.60 5.68 8.66
N TRP A 73 -1.76 5.07 8.42
CA TRP A 73 -2.04 3.74 8.94
C TRP A 73 -1.15 2.67 8.27
N ILE A 74 -0.84 2.80 6.98
CA ILE A 74 0.14 1.94 6.31
C ILE A 74 1.50 2.05 7.01
N GLN A 75 1.97 3.27 7.28
CA GLN A 75 3.24 3.48 8.00
C GLN A 75 3.18 2.90 9.42
N TYR A 76 2.10 3.15 10.16
CA TYR A 76 1.87 2.56 11.50
C TYR A 76 1.97 1.03 11.47
N ILE A 77 1.33 0.37 10.49
CA ILE A 77 1.38 -1.08 10.35
C ILE A 77 2.81 -1.56 10.09
N LEU A 78 3.52 -0.95 9.14
CA LEU A 78 4.89 -1.33 8.82
C LEU A 78 5.85 -1.06 9.99
N ASP A 79 5.60 -0.03 10.79
CA ASP A 79 6.40 0.33 11.94
C ASP A 79 6.16 -0.57 13.15
N THR A 80 4.95 -1.11 13.33
CA THR A 80 4.53 -1.71 14.61
C THR A 80 4.17 -3.21 14.55
N CYS A 81 3.90 -3.76 13.36
CA CYS A 81 3.48 -5.15 13.16
C CYS A 81 4.56 -5.98 12.45
N ALA A 82 4.69 -7.25 12.83
CA ALA A 82 5.50 -8.25 12.13
C ALA A 82 4.65 -9.34 11.45
N THR A 83 3.41 -9.53 11.91
CA THR A 83 2.53 -10.64 11.52
C THR A 83 1.18 -10.15 11.02
N VAL A 84 0.54 -10.95 10.17
CA VAL A 84 -0.83 -10.68 9.71
C VAL A 84 -1.83 -10.61 10.87
N GLU A 85 -1.62 -11.40 11.93
CA GLU A 85 -2.48 -11.35 13.12
C GLU A 85 -2.44 -9.96 13.79
N GLU A 86 -1.26 -9.37 13.95
CA GLU A 86 -1.10 -8.02 14.49
C GLU A 86 -1.74 -6.95 13.59
N VAL A 87 -1.67 -7.11 12.26
CA VAL A 87 -2.35 -6.22 11.31
C VAL A 87 -3.87 -6.26 11.51
N VAL A 88 -4.45 -7.46 11.61
CA VAL A 88 -5.88 -7.65 11.82
C VAL A 88 -6.34 -7.02 13.14
N GLN A 89 -5.57 -7.19 14.21
CA GLN A 89 -5.86 -6.54 15.49
C GLN A 89 -5.80 -5.01 15.38
N SER A 90 -4.84 -4.49 14.60
CA SER A 90 -4.61 -3.05 14.42
C SER A 90 -5.74 -2.33 13.68
N ALA A 91 -6.50 -3.03 12.83
CA ALA A 91 -7.66 -2.48 12.12
C ALA A 91 -8.77 -1.96 13.06
N HIS A 92 -8.74 -2.34 14.34
CA HIS A 92 -9.71 -1.90 15.35
C HIS A 92 -9.19 -0.78 16.27
N ILE A 93 -7.90 -0.45 16.23
CA ILE A 93 -7.25 0.48 17.18
C ILE A 93 -7.63 1.94 16.90
N ALA A 94 -7.80 2.30 15.63
CA ALA A 94 -8.12 3.65 15.19
C ALA A 94 -9.23 3.66 14.13
N VAL A 95 -9.86 4.81 13.96
CA VAL A 95 -10.74 5.11 12.83
C VAL A 95 -9.89 5.66 11.70
N LEU A 96 -10.07 5.13 10.48
CA LEU A 96 -9.36 5.63 9.32
C LEU A 96 -10.08 6.86 8.72
N ASP A 97 -9.26 7.83 8.31
CA ASP A 97 -9.61 9.04 7.57
C ASP A 97 -9.02 8.97 6.15
N GLY A 98 -9.65 9.58 5.16
CA GLY A 98 -9.14 9.59 3.77
C GLY A 98 -10.09 8.98 2.76
N TRP A 99 -9.53 8.46 1.67
CA TRP A 99 -10.28 7.87 0.55
C TRP A 99 -10.69 6.42 0.81
N ASN A 100 -11.49 5.88 -0.10
CA ASN A 100 -12.07 4.55 0.01
C ASN A 100 -11.03 3.49 -0.42
N TRP A 101 -10.23 3.01 0.54
CA TRP A 101 -9.21 1.98 0.33
C TRP A 101 -9.50 0.72 1.16
N HIS A 102 -9.06 -0.42 0.61
CA HIS A 102 -8.88 -1.66 1.35
C HIS A 102 -7.42 -2.13 1.21
N PHE A 103 -7.03 -3.13 1.99
CA PHE A 103 -5.62 -3.43 2.18
C PHE A 103 -5.33 -4.92 2.09
N TYR A 104 -4.12 -5.24 1.65
CA TYR A 104 -3.62 -6.60 1.58
C TYR A 104 -2.33 -6.74 2.38
N ALA A 105 -2.29 -7.73 3.27
CA ALA A 105 -1.16 -8.04 4.12
C ALA A 105 -0.61 -9.43 3.81
N VAL A 106 0.72 -9.58 3.80
CA VAL A 106 1.41 -10.87 3.75
C VAL A 106 2.59 -10.82 4.71
N ASP A 107 2.75 -11.82 5.57
CA ASP A 107 3.91 -11.91 6.46
C ASP A 107 4.92 -12.99 6.06
N SER A 108 6.04 -13.04 6.77
CA SER A 108 7.16 -13.97 6.50
C SER A 108 6.80 -15.45 6.72
N SER A 109 5.67 -15.76 7.36
CA SER A 109 5.16 -17.14 7.45
C SER A 109 4.40 -17.59 6.21
N GLY A 110 4.07 -16.65 5.30
CA GLY A 110 3.18 -16.86 4.17
C GLY A 110 1.70 -16.71 4.52
N SER A 111 1.38 -16.27 5.74
CA SER A 111 0.00 -15.90 6.08
C SER A 111 -0.41 -14.64 5.31
N SER A 112 -1.68 -14.52 4.96
CA SER A 112 -2.19 -13.38 4.20
C SER A 112 -3.57 -12.94 4.72
N ALA A 113 -3.84 -11.63 4.62
CA ALA A 113 -5.14 -11.06 4.91
C ALA A 113 -5.55 -10.03 3.86
N ALA A 114 -6.82 -10.08 3.44
CA ALA A 114 -7.49 -8.92 2.88
C ALA A 114 -8.27 -8.23 4.01
N VAL A 115 -8.03 -6.93 4.20
CA VAL A 115 -8.67 -6.10 5.22
C VAL A 115 -9.52 -5.04 4.52
N GLU A 116 -10.84 -5.23 4.58
CA GLU A 116 -11.84 -4.38 3.94
C GLU A 116 -12.64 -3.64 5.00
N PHE A 117 -13.22 -2.51 4.61
CA PHE A 117 -14.08 -1.72 5.48
C PHE A 117 -15.43 -1.58 4.81
N LEU A 118 -16.40 -2.42 5.15
CA LEU A 118 -17.68 -2.51 4.45
C LEU A 118 -18.81 -2.12 5.38
N ASP A 119 -19.73 -1.28 4.89
CA ASP A 119 -20.88 -0.78 5.65
C ASP A 119 -20.55 -0.03 6.96
N GLY A 120 -19.28 0.30 7.22
CA GLY A 120 -18.81 0.88 8.49
C GLY A 120 -18.25 -0.16 9.46
N GLU A 121 -17.99 -1.38 9.01
CA GLU A 121 -17.42 -2.47 9.80
C GLU A 121 -16.10 -2.95 9.19
N VAL A 122 -15.21 -3.49 10.02
CA VAL A 122 -13.98 -4.14 9.55
C VAL A 122 -14.34 -5.56 9.11
N VAL A 123 -14.03 -5.91 7.86
CA VAL A 123 -14.24 -7.23 7.26
C VAL A 123 -12.88 -7.81 6.87
N VAL A 124 -12.52 -8.95 7.44
CA VAL A 124 -11.21 -9.57 7.26
C VAL A 124 -11.36 -10.96 6.65
N HIS A 125 -10.61 -11.22 5.58
CA HIS A 125 -10.49 -12.54 4.96
C HIS A 125 -9.09 -13.09 5.18
N THR A 126 -8.97 -14.26 5.81
CA THR A 126 -7.71 -14.98 6.05
C THR A 126 -7.91 -16.49 5.85
N GLY A 127 -6.83 -17.24 5.66
CA GLY A 127 -6.89 -18.70 5.55
C GLY A 127 -7.88 -19.18 4.47
N GLU A 128 -8.77 -20.10 4.81
CA GLU A 128 -9.81 -20.61 3.89
C GLU A 128 -10.79 -19.53 3.40
N ALA A 129 -11.03 -18.48 4.20
CA ALA A 129 -11.84 -17.36 3.74
C ALA A 129 -11.12 -16.57 2.64
N LEU A 130 -9.78 -16.58 2.62
CA LEU A 130 -8.92 -16.03 1.57
C LEU A 130 -8.37 -17.14 0.64
N ARG A 131 -9.22 -18.12 0.26
CA ARG A 131 -8.85 -19.28 -0.56
C ARG A 131 -8.08 -18.95 -1.85
N HIS A 132 -8.31 -17.76 -2.42
CA HIS A 132 -7.56 -17.23 -3.55
C HIS A 132 -6.84 -15.97 -3.08
N PRO A 133 -5.54 -16.04 -2.74
CA PRO A 133 -4.79 -14.93 -2.15
C PRO A 133 -4.45 -13.87 -3.22
N VAL A 134 -5.50 -13.23 -3.72
CA VAL A 134 -5.51 -12.17 -4.73
C VAL A 134 -6.47 -11.10 -4.23
N LEU A 135 -6.15 -9.85 -4.48
CA LEU A 135 -7.07 -8.73 -4.25
C LEU A 135 -7.10 -7.89 -5.55
N ALA A 136 -8.28 -7.39 -5.91
CA ALA A 136 -8.48 -6.37 -6.94
C ALA A 136 -9.48 -5.32 -6.41
N ASN A 137 -10.04 -4.45 -7.25
CA ASN A 137 -10.77 -3.25 -6.79
C ASN A 137 -12.29 -3.48 -6.54
N SER A 138 -12.71 -4.69 -6.17
CA SER A 138 -14.08 -4.99 -5.73
C SER A 138 -14.05 -5.74 -4.40
N PRO A 139 -15.16 -5.76 -3.62
CA PRO A 139 -15.20 -6.49 -2.36
C PRO A 139 -14.83 -7.95 -2.60
N TYR A 140 -13.97 -8.53 -1.77
CA TYR A 140 -13.40 -9.85 -2.01
C TYR A 140 -14.48 -10.95 -2.15
N THR A 141 -15.59 -10.83 -1.42
CA THR A 141 -16.75 -11.73 -1.58
C THR A 141 -17.44 -11.61 -2.94
N GLN A 142 -17.46 -10.42 -3.53
CA GLN A 142 -17.95 -10.19 -4.89
C GLN A 142 -16.97 -10.72 -5.93
N GLU A 143 -15.66 -10.55 -5.72
CA GLU A 143 -14.62 -11.16 -6.57
C GLU A 143 -14.75 -12.68 -6.63
N LEU A 144 -14.95 -13.34 -5.47
CA LEU A 144 -15.20 -14.78 -5.42
C LEU A 144 -16.46 -15.20 -6.19
N LYS A 145 -17.52 -14.39 -6.15
CA LYS A 145 -18.75 -14.67 -6.89
C LYS A 145 -18.56 -14.51 -8.39
N LEU A 146 -17.86 -13.45 -8.82
CA LEU A 146 -17.56 -13.22 -10.24
C LEU A 146 -16.63 -14.32 -10.79
N LEU A 147 -15.72 -14.82 -9.97
CA LEU A 147 -14.82 -15.91 -10.33
C LEU A 147 -15.57 -17.17 -10.81
N GLU A 148 -16.74 -17.47 -10.25
CA GLU A 148 -17.55 -18.64 -10.63
C GLU A 148 -18.02 -18.62 -12.09
N GLU A 149 -17.99 -17.46 -12.76
CA GLU A 149 -18.34 -17.35 -14.17
C GLU A 149 -17.22 -17.82 -15.12
N PHE A 150 -15.98 -17.96 -14.61
CA PHE A 150 -14.80 -18.24 -15.42
C PHE A 150 -14.48 -19.73 -15.57
N GLU A 151 -13.88 -20.08 -16.73
CA GLU A 151 -13.36 -21.41 -17.01
C GLU A 151 -12.31 -21.82 -15.97
N GLY A 152 -12.40 -23.06 -15.48
CA GLY A 152 -11.57 -23.58 -14.37
C GLY A 152 -12.19 -23.36 -12.98
N PHE A 153 -13.17 -22.45 -12.85
CA PHE A 153 -13.81 -22.11 -11.58
C PHE A 153 -15.31 -22.45 -11.51
N GLY A 154 -15.85 -23.11 -12.54
CA GLY A 154 -17.25 -23.58 -12.59
C GLY A 154 -18.05 -23.02 -13.77
N GLY A 155 -17.57 -21.94 -14.38
CA GLY A 155 -18.23 -21.27 -15.50
C GLY A 155 -17.62 -21.57 -16.87
N THR A 156 -18.02 -20.77 -17.86
CA THR A 156 -17.64 -20.92 -19.27
C THR A 156 -17.04 -19.65 -19.88
N THR A 157 -16.84 -18.60 -19.08
CA THR A 157 -16.18 -17.38 -19.56
C THR A 157 -14.67 -17.61 -19.61
N PRO A 158 -14.01 -17.45 -20.78
CA PRO A 158 -12.55 -17.58 -20.84
C PRO A 158 -11.85 -16.59 -19.92
N ILE A 159 -10.76 -17.00 -19.27
CA ILE A 159 -9.98 -16.15 -18.34
C ILE A 159 -9.44 -14.88 -19.02
N ASP A 160 -9.08 -14.97 -20.30
CA ASP A 160 -8.55 -13.85 -21.09
C ASP A 160 -9.64 -13.11 -21.88
N ALA A 161 -10.92 -13.33 -21.57
CA ALA A 161 -12.00 -12.61 -22.22
C ALA A 161 -11.93 -11.12 -21.87
N ASP A 162 -11.77 -10.28 -22.89
CA ASP A 162 -11.87 -8.82 -22.77
C ASP A 162 -13.36 -8.44 -22.80
N ARG A 163 -13.96 -8.29 -21.62
CA ARG A 163 -15.34 -7.83 -21.46
C ARG A 163 -15.33 -6.52 -20.68
N GLN A 164 -15.81 -5.45 -21.30
CA GLN A 164 -15.91 -4.14 -20.65
C GLN A 164 -16.74 -4.16 -19.35
N GLU A 165 -17.64 -5.13 -19.20
CA GLU A 165 -18.55 -5.24 -18.05
C GLU A 165 -17.99 -6.06 -16.88
N ILE A 166 -16.89 -6.80 -17.07
CA ILE A 166 -16.35 -7.71 -16.05
C ILE A 166 -14.86 -7.44 -15.88
N ASP A 167 -14.46 -7.08 -14.66
CA ASP A 167 -13.05 -6.99 -14.31
C ASP A 167 -12.44 -8.40 -14.20
N GLY A 168 -11.67 -8.80 -15.21
CA GLY A 168 -11.03 -10.12 -15.26
C GLY A 168 -9.73 -10.25 -14.46
N ARG A 169 -9.25 -9.18 -13.79
CA ARG A 169 -7.91 -9.18 -13.15
C ARG A 169 -7.82 -10.21 -12.03
N PHE A 170 -8.84 -10.28 -11.17
CA PHE A 170 -8.90 -11.27 -10.09
C PHE A 170 -8.88 -12.70 -10.63
N ALA A 171 -9.70 -12.99 -11.63
CA ALA A 171 -9.77 -14.31 -12.26
C ALA A 171 -8.43 -14.73 -12.89
N LYS A 172 -7.74 -13.81 -13.58
CA LYS A 172 -6.39 -14.06 -14.13
C LYS A 172 -5.38 -14.38 -13.04
N GLY A 173 -5.36 -13.59 -11.97
CA GLY A 173 -4.50 -13.80 -10.80
C GLY A 173 -4.74 -15.16 -10.15
N ALA A 174 -5.99 -15.45 -9.79
CA ALA A 174 -6.38 -16.71 -9.15
C ALA A 174 -6.01 -17.92 -10.02
N SER A 175 -6.32 -17.84 -11.32
CA SER A 175 -6.02 -18.91 -12.29
C SER A 175 -4.52 -19.17 -12.44
N LEU A 176 -3.69 -18.12 -12.40
CA LEU A 176 -2.23 -18.28 -12.45
C LEU A 176 -1.67 -18.81 -11.12
N LEU A 177 -2.21 -18.43 -9.98
CA LEU A 177 -1.80 -18.98 -8.70
C LEU A 177 -2.13 -20.47 -8.58
N GLU A 178 -3.31 -20.93 -8.99
CA GLU A 178 -3.68 -22.35 -8.99
C GLU A 178 -2.77 -23.21 -9.87
N ARG A 179 -2.25 -22.64 -10.96
CA ARG A 179 -1.33 -23.33 -11.88
C ARG A 179 0.12 -23.30 -11.43
N TYR A 180 0.48 -22.44 -10.48
CA TYR A 180 1.85 -22.37 -10.01
C TYR A 180 2.20 -23.63 -9.21
N SER A 181 3.41 -24.13 -9.42
CA SER A 181 3.96 -25.24 -8.65
C SER A 181 5.41 -24.94 -8.35
N THR A 182 5.84 -25.21 -7.12
CA THR A 182 7.27 -25.11 -6.74
C THR A 182 8.14 -26.15 -7.44
N ALA A 183 7.53 -27.17 -8.05
CA ALA A 183 8.20 -28.11 -8.94
C ALA A 183 8.27 -27.63 -10.39
N ALA A 184 7.67 -26.48 -10.73
CA ALA A 184 7.73 -25.91 -12.07
C ALA A 184 9.14 -25.38 -12.38
N GLU A 185 9.50 -25.38 -13.67
CA GLU A 185 10.81 -24.88 -14.14
C GLU A 185 10.94 -23.35 -14.07
N ILE A 186 9.85 -22.62 -13.81
CA ILE A 186 9.85 -21.15 -13.76
C ILE A 186 10.17 -20.69 -12.33
N PRO A 187 11.24 -19.90 -12.10
CA PRO A 187 11.56 -19.37 -10.78
C PRO A 187 10.42 -18.52 -10.18
N PRO A 188 10.22 -18.52 -8.85
CA PRO A 188 9.12 -17.80 -8.19
C PRO A 188 9.01 -16.32 -8.60
N MET A 189 10.12 -15.57 -8.55
CA MET A 189 10.15 -14.16 -8.93
C MET A 189 9.72 -13.92 -10.38
N LYS A 190 10.16 -14.78 -11.30
CA LYS A 190 9.76 -14.71 -12.70
C LYS A 190 8.28 -15.03 -12.90
N TYR A 191 7.75 -15.96 -12.11
CA TYR A 191 6.33 -16.28 -12.13
C TYR A 191 5.47 -15.15 -11.55
N ALA A 192 5.92 -14.51 -10.46
CA ALA A 192 5.25 -13.37 -9.86
C ALA A 192 5.15 -12.19 -10.85
N TRP A 193 6.25 -11.84 -11.55
CA TRP A 193 6.20 -10.85 -12.63
C TRP A 193 5.24 -11.23 -13.75
N LYS A 194 5.25 -12.49 -14.20
CA LYS A 194 4.30 -12.98 -15.20
C LYS A 194 2.85 -12.81 -14.75
N THR A 195 2.55 -13.12 -13.48
CA THR A 195 1.21 -12.96 -12.92
C THR A 195 0.80 -11.50 -12.86
N LEU A 196 1.68 -10.62 -12.37
CA LEU A 196 1.42 -9.19 -12.29
C LEU A 196 1.22 -8.55 -13.67
N ASP A 197 2.02 -8.96 -14.66
CA ASP A 197 1.88 -8.53 -16.06
C ASP A 197 0.53 -8.94 -16.65
N ALA A 198 0.08 -10.17 -16.37
CA ALA A 198 -1.22 -10.66 -16.85
C ALA A 198 -2.41 -9.93 -16.21
N MET A 199 -2.25 -9.47 -14.96
CA MET A 199 -3.26 -8.71 -14.23
C MET A 199 -3.27 -7.22 -14.57
N SER A 200 -2.29 -6.70 -15.32
CA SER A 200 -2.22 -5.27 -15.61
C SER A 200 -3.38 -4.82 -16.54
N PRO A 201 -4.09 -3.72 -16.22
CA PRO A 201 -5.09 -3.11 -17.11
C PRO A 201 -4.46 -2.27 -18.23
N GLY A 202 -3.13 -2.22 -18.35
CA GLY A 202 -2.41 -1.42 -19.35
C GLY A 202 -2.20 0.05 -18.99
N THR A 203 -2.76 0.51 -17.87
CA THR A 203 -2.60 1.88 -17.33
C THR A 203 -1.73 1.94 -16.06
N THR A 204 -1.13 0.80 -15.67
CA THR A 204 -0.28 0.67 -14.47
C THR A 204 0.90 1.64 -14.51
N GLN A 205 1.04 2.48 -13.47
CA GLN A 205 2.14 3.44 -13.35
C GLN A 205 3.38 2.86 -12.70
N SER A 206 3.22 1.93 -11.75
CA SER A 206 4.32 1.21 -11.13
C SER A 206 3.90 -0.21 -10.77
N ALA A 207 4.89 -1.08 -10.65
CA ALA A 207 4.69 -2.48 -10.30
C ALA A 207 5.83 -2.94 -9.40
N GLN A 208 5.49 -3.73 -8.38
CA GLN A 208 6.43 -4.25 -7.38
C GLN A 208 6.22 -5.76 -7.19
N VAL A 209 7.31 -6.49 -6.98
CA VAL A 209 7.33 -7.90 -6.59
C VAL A 209 8.22 -8.05 -5.37
N TYR A 210 7.68 -8.62 -4.30
CA TYR A 210 8.35 -8.75 -3.01
C TYR A 210 8.90 -10.17 -2.83
N ASP A 211 10.22 -10.31 -2.77
CA ASP A 211 10.89 -11.49 -2.24
C ASP A 211 11.00 -11.36 -0.72
N ILE A 212 9.94 -11.80 -0.03
CA ILE A 212 9.81 -11.71 1.43
C ILE A 212 10.92 -12.51 2.12
N THR A 213 11.32 -13.65 1.55
CA THR A 213 12.34 -14.54 2.16
C THR A 213 13.70 -13.85 2.24
N HIS A 214 14.05 -13.07 1.23
CA HIS A 214 15.35 -12.37 1.17
C HIS A 214 15.23 -10.86 1.44
N ARG A 215 14.07 -10.40 1.92
CA ARG A 215 13.75 -8.97 2.12
C ARG A 215 14.21 -8.10 0.96
N ARG A 216 13.89 -8.54 -0.26
CA ARG A 216 14.24 -7.86 -1.51
C ARG A 216 12.98 -7.51 -2.28
N ILE A 217 12.97 -6.35 -2.90
CA ILE A 217 11.85 -5.86 -3.68
C ILE A 217 12.36 -5.61 -5.10
N GLU A 218 11.70 -6.18 -6.10
CA GLU A 218 11.89 -5.82 -7.50
C GLU A 218 10.78 -4.86 -7.92
N PHE A 219 11.12 -3.81 -8.66
CA PHE A 219 10.15 -2.79 -9.07
C PHE A 219 10.49 -2.17 -10.42
N ARG A 220 9.46 -1.62 -11.08
CA ARG A 220 9.57 -0.82 -12.30
C ARG A 220 8.48 0.26 -12.33
N SER A 221 8.68 1.32 -13.10
CA SER A 221 7.65 2.34 -13.36
C SER A 221 7.36 2.46 -14.86
N SER A 222 6.25 3.11 -15.20
CA SER A 222 5.88 3.41 -16.59
C SER A 222 6.93 4.27 -17.31
N ARG A 223 7.67 5.09 -16.55
CA ARG A 223 8.72 5.98 -17.06
C ARG A 223 10.12 5.36 -17.03
N ALA A 224 10.34 4.35 -16.18
CA ALA A 224 11.57 3.56 -16.12
C ALA A 224 11.21 2.06 -16.07
N PRO A 225 10.97 1.44 -17.24
CA PRO A 225 10.40 0.09 -17.33
C PRO A 225 11.40 -1.03 -17.02
N THR A 226 12.70 -0.71 -16.96
CA THR A 226 13.74 -1.67 -16.57
C THR A 226 13.57 -2.07 -15.11
N ILE A 227 13.59 -3.38 -14.84
CA ILE A 227 13.45 -3.91 -13.48
C ILE A 227 14.67 -3.50 -12.66
N ARG A 228 14.39 -2.88 -11.52
CA ARG A 228 15.34 -2.51 -10.48
C ARG A 228 15.02 -3.28 -9.22
N SER A 229 15.99 -3.38 -8.33
CA SER A 229 15.83 -4.12 -7.08
C SER A 229 16.49 -3.41 -5.91
N VAL A 230 15.91 -3.56 -4.74
CA VAL A 230 16.42 -3.03 -3.48
C VAL A 230 16.29 -4.09 -2.40
N SER A 231 17.26 -4.18 -1.50
CA SER A 231 17.20 -5.06 -0.33
C SER A 231 17.22 -4.25 0.95
N LEU A 232 16.37 -4.59 1.93
CA LEU A 232 16.41 -3.98 3.25
C LEU A 232 17.77 -4.19 3.94
N ASP A 233 18.44 -5.31 3.66
CA ASP A 233 19.73 -5.67 4.28
C ASP A 233 20.88 -4.73 3.87
N ALA A 234 20.66 -3.85 2.88
CA ALA A 234 21.64 -2.87 2.44
C ALA A 234 21.64 -1.57 3.26
N PHE A 235 20.69 -1.41 4.19
CA PHE A 235 20.49 -0.17 4.96
C PHE A 235 20.77 -0.39 6.45
N ASP A 236 21.28 0.66 7.10
CA ASP A 236 21.26 0.77 8.55
C ASP A 236 19.92 1.38 8.95
N LEU A 237 19.08 0.60 9.63
CA LEU A 237 17.71 0.97 10.04
C LEU A 237 17.65 1.51 11.48
N GLY A 238 18.80 1.75 12.11
CA GLY A 238 18.86 2.36 13.44
C GLY A 238 18.43 3.83 13.46
N CYS A 239 17.98 4.32 14.62
CA CYS A 239 17.51 5.70 14.80
C CYS A 239 18.52 6.79 14.43
N ASP A 240 19.82 6.51 14.53
CA ASP A 240 20.88 7.46 14.19
C ASP A 240 21.16 7.54 12.68
N SER A 241 20.55 6.64 11.90
CA SER A 241 20.72 6.57 10.45
C SER A 241 19.77 7.54 9.75
N PRO A 242 20.23 8.24 8.69
CA PRO A 242 19.36 9.12 7.93
C PRO A 242 18.31 8.31 7.16
N ALA A 243 17.10 8.87 7.03
CA ALA A 243 16.14 8.38 6.06
C ALA A 243 16.75 8.46 4.65
N MET A 244 16.56 7.41 3.86
CA MET A 244 17.15 7.26 2.52
C MET A 244 16.05 7.27 1.47
N VAL A 245 16.27 7.96 0.36
CA VAL A 245 15.28 8.13 -0.71
C VAL A 245 15.87 7.79 -2.08
N LEU A 246 15.03 7.25 -2.96
CA LEU A 246 15.33 7.01 -4.36
C LEU A 246 14.14 7.49 -5.20
N ASP A 247 14.40 8.25 -6.25
CA ASP A 247 13.39 8.61 -7.24
C ASP A 247 13.05 7.37 -8.10
N LEU A 248 11.77 6.97 -8.08
CA LEU A 248 11.25 5.76 -8.72
C LEU A 248 11.41 5.78 -10.25
N ASP A 249 11.58 6.96 -10.86
CA ASP A 249 11.66 7.13 -12.31
C ASP A 249 13.09 7.26 -12.85
N LEU A 250 14.11 7.06 -12.01
CA LEU A 250 15.49 7.03 -12.46
C LEU A 250 15.76 5.85 -13.38
N ASP A 251 16.27 6.12 -14.58
CA ASP A 251 16.68 5.10 -15.55
C ASP A 251 17.93 4.35 -15.06
N LEU A 252 17.68 3.27 -14.32
CA LEU A 252 18.65 2.41 -13.66
C LEU A 252 18.29 0.94 -13.93
N GLU A 253 19.23 0.04 -13.65
CA GLU A 253 19.04 -1.41 -13.84
C GLU A 253 19.65 -2.19 -12.67
N GLY A 254 19.03 -3.32 -12.31
CA GLY A 254 19.59 -4.26 -11.35
C GLY A 254 19.47 -3.80 -9.90
N ASP A 255 20.47 -4.13 -9.08
CA ASP A 255 20.49 -3.71 -7.67
C ASP A 255 20.83 -2.23 -7.55
N VAL A 256 19.87 -1.46 -7.04
CA VAL A 256 19.97 -0.01 -6.86
C VAL A 256 20.07 0.40 -5.39
N SER A 257 20.31 -0.55 -4.47
CA SER A 257 20.38 -0.26 -3.03
C SER A 257 21.43 0.82 -2.71
N GLY A 258 22.59 0.77 -3.38
CA GLY A 258 23.65 1.78 -3.24
C GLY A 258 23.41 3.10 -3.99
N ARG A 259 22.22 3.30 -4.58
CA ARG A 259 21.84 4.51 -5.32
C ARG A 259 20.89 5.43 -4.56
N PHE A 260 20.44 5.00 -3.38
CA PHE A 260 19.65 5.84 -2.50
C PHE A 260 20.52 7.00 -1.97
N GLU A 261 19.88 8.15 -1.81
CA GLU A 261 20.51 9.36 -1.28
C GLU A 261 19.83 9.74 0.04
N PRO A 262 20.53 10.38 0.98
CA PRO A 262 19.90 10.90 2.19
C PRO A 262 18.74 11.84 1.84
N TYR A 263 17.66 11.73 2.62
CA TYR A 263 16.51 12.61 2.52
C TYR A 263 16.92 14.09 2.63
N THR A 264 16.29 14.94 1.81
CA THR A 264 16.34 16.39 1.98
C THR A 264 14.96 16.98 1.75
N VAL A 265 14.62 18.06 2.45
CA VAL A 265 13.35 18.78 2.22
C VAL A 265 13.21 19.19 0.75
N VAL A 266 14.33 19.50 0.08
CA VAL A 266 14.35 19.91 -1.34
C VAL A 266 13.98 18.75 -2.27
N ASN A 267 14.58 17.56 -2.11
CA ASN A 267 14.25 16.42 -2.97
C ASN A 267 12.80 15.94 -2.73
N ASN A 268 12.35 15.94 -1.48
CA ASN A 268 10.99 15.59 -1.11
C ASN A 268 9.96 16.56 -1.68
N SER A 269 10.21 17.87 -1.57
CA SER A 269 9.33 18.89 -2.11
C SER A 269 9.18 18.79 -3.62
N ARG A 270 10.26 18.50 -4.34
CA ARG A 270 10.20 18.25 -5.78
C ARG A 270 9.31 17.04 -6.09
N LEU A 271 9.59 15.89 -5.47
CA LEU A 271 8.86 14.63 -5.72
C LEU A 271 7.37 14.74 -5.37
N ALA A 272 7.05 15.29 -4.19
CA ALA A 272 5.67 15.51 -3.76
C ALA A 272 4.92 16.45 -4.69
N SER A 273 5.56 17.52 -5.17
CA SER A 273 4.94 18.47 -6.11
C SER A 273 4.66 17.83 -7.46
N GLU A 274 5.64 17.12 -8.04
CA GLU A 274 5.53 16.50 -9.36
C GLU A 274 4.41 15.43 -9.38
N ASN A 275 4.35 14.58 -8.35
CA ASN A 275 3.32 13.55 -8.26
C ASN A 275 1.94 14.15 -7.98
N LEU A 276 1.81 15.08 -7.03
CA LEU A 276 0.49 15.65 -6.71
C LEU A 276 -0.10 16.43 -7.90
N LEU A 277 0.74 16.98 -8.78
CA LEU A 277 0.31 17.54 -10.06
C LEU A 277 -0.26 16.47 -10.99
N LEU A 278 0.35 15.29 -11.09
CA LEU A 278 -0.21 14.16 -11.87
C LEU A 278 -1.56 13.71 -11.29
N PHE A 279 -1.67 13.61 -9.96
CA PHE A 279 -2.92 13.26 -9.29
C PHE A 279 -3.98 14.35 -9.34
N SER A 280 -3.62 15.61 -9.62
CA SER A 280 -4.59 16.71 -9.76
C SER A 280 -5.53 16.54 -10.94
N GLU A 281 -5.23 15.62 -11.87
CA GLU A 281 -6.14 15.20 -12.94
C GLU A 281 -7.13 14.12 -12.50
N HIS A 282 -6.96 13.52 -11.31
CA HIS A 282 -7.86 12.49 -10.80
C HIS A 282 -9.21 13.10 -10.38
N PRO A 283 -10.36 12.53 -10.81
CA PRO A 283 -11.67 13.11 -10.55
C PRO A 283 -11.98 13.36 -9.07
N GLU A 284 -11.54 12.47 -8.17
CA GLU A 284 -11.77 12.61 -6.72
C GLU A 284 -11.02 13.81 -6.14
N LEU A 285 -9.75 14.01 -6.52
CA LEU A 285 -8.97 15.15 -6.05
C LEU A 285 -9.51 16.46 -6.65
N GLN A 286 -9.93 16.46 -7.92
CA GLN A 286 -10.58 17.63 -8.52
C GLN A 286 -11.86 18.01 -7.79
N ALA A 287 -12.75 17.04 -7.56
CA ALA A 287 -14.00 17.27 -6.83
C ALA A 287 -13.73 17.81 -5.41
N PHE A 288 -12.71 17.28 -4.72
CA PHE A 288 -12.28 17.78 -3.42
C PHE A 288 -11.78 19.23 -3.47
N LEU A 289 -10.89 19.57 -4.41
CA LEU A 289 -10.32 20.91 -4.54
C LEU A 289 -11.40 21.94 -4.88
N GLU A 290 -12.31 21.61 -5.81
CA GLU A 290 -13.44 22.45 -6.18
C GLU A 290 -14.44 22.62 -5.03
N GLY A 291 -14.76 21.53 -4.33
CA GLY A 291 -15.73 21.52 -3.24
C GLY A 291 -15.27 22.25 -1.98
N THR A 292 -13.96 22.29 -1.72
CA THR A 292 -13.39 22.87 -0.49
C THR A 292 -12.71 24.23 -0.71
N GLY A 293 -12.28 24.54 -1.94
CA GLY A 293 -11.46 25.71 -2.24
C GLY A 293 -10.02 25.62 -1.71
N VAL A 294 -9.60 24.45 -1.24
CA VAL A 294 -8.21 24.17 -0.86
C VAL A 294 -7.33 24.28 -2.11
N ARG A 295 -6.16 24.89 -1.96
CA ARG A 295 -5.18 24.99 -3.04
C ARG A 295 -4.22 23.81 -3.01
N LEU A 296 -3.82 23.33 -4.19
CA LEU A 296 -2.88 22.22 -4.35
C LEU A 296 -1.56 22.50 -3.63
N GLU A 297 -1.04 23.72 -3.71
CA GLU A 297 0.22 24.11 -3.08
C GLU A 297 0.15 24.01 -1.54
N SER A 298 -1.03 24.24 -0.96
CA SER A 298 -1.24 24.09 0.48
C SER A 298 -1.19 22.61 0.91
N ILE A 299 -1.62 21.69 0.05
CA ILE A 299 -1.52 20.24 0.29
C ILE A 299 -0.05 19.82 0.22
N VAL A 300 0.66 20.22 -0.84
CA VAL A 300 2.10 19.96 -1.00
C VAL A 300 2.87 20.46 0.22
N ALA A 301 2.62 21.70 0.68
CA ALA A 301 3.31 22.25 1.84
C ALA A 301 3.15 21.36 3.08
N ARG A 302 1.94 20.85 3.35
CA ARG A 302 1.69 19.96 4.49
C ARG A 302 2.46 18.65 4.38
N PHE A 303 2.52 18.05 3.18
CA PHE A 303 3.28 16.82 2.97
C PHE A 303 4.78 17.02 3.10
N VAL A 304 5.28 18.16 2.66
CA VAL A 304 6.70 18.51 2.77
C VAL A 304 7.10 18.79 4.22
N GLU A 305 6.19 19.39 5.01
CA GLU A 305 6.41 19.68 6.43
C GLU A 305 6.30 18.44 7.33
N TYR A 306 5.46 17.47 6.96
CA TYR A 306 5.14 16.31 7.82
C TYR A 306 6.36 15.48 8.27
N PRO A 307 7.35 15.14 7.42
CA PRO A 307 8.55 14.44 7.89
C PRO A 307 9.34 15.20 8.96
N GLY A 308 9.23 16.53 9.01
CA GLY A 308 9.85 17.33 10.07
C GLY A 308 9.15 17.21 11.43
N THR A 309 8.02 16.51 11.49
CA THR A 309 7.24 16.25 12.71
C THR A 309 7.48 14.86 13.29
N THR A 310 8.22 14.01 12.58
CA THR A 310 8.61 12.68 13.04
C THR A 310 10.01 12.72 13.65
N SER A 311 10.27 11.84 14.61
CA SER A 311 11.59 11.67 15.22
C SER A 311 11.76 10.24 15.69
N CYS A 312 12.95 9.69 15.51
CA CYS A 312 13.31 8.41 16.12
C CYS A 312 13.76 8.67 17.55
N GLU A 313 12.88 8.45 18.53
CA GLU A 313 13.26 8.48 19.94
C GLU A 313 13.80 7.10 20.33
N VAL A 314 15.07 7.04 20.72
CA VAL A 314 15.60 5.85 21.39
C VAL A 314 14.92 5.81 22.75
N ALA A 315 14.01 4.85 22.96
CA ALA A 315 13.39 4.66 24.27
C ALA A 315 14.50 4.56 25.33
N GLU A 316 14.54 5.49 26.28
CA GLU A 316 15.45 5.38 27.41
C GLU A 316 15.13 4.06 28.13
N ALA A 317 16.16 3.24 28.36
CA ALA A 317 16.01 1.96 29.02
C ALA A 317 15.41 2.14 30.42
N GLY A 318 14.10 1.96 30.56
CA GLY A 318 13.39 2.04 31.84
C GLY A 318 11.99 2.64 31.84
N SER A 319 11.48 3.20 30.72
CA SER A 319 10.09 3.64 30.64
C SER A 319 9.25 2.62 29.87
N GLU A 320 8.62 1.68 30.59
CA GLU A 320 7.43 0.98 30.07
C GLU A 320 6.23 1.95 30.05
N PRO A 321 5.29 1.77 29.09
CA PRO A 321 4.11 2.63 28.95
C PRO A 321 3.13 2.57 30.13
#